data_AF-A0A9P3H889-F1
#
_entry.id   AF-A0A9P3H889-F1
#
_cell.length_a   1.000
_cell.length_b   1.000
_cell.length_c   1.000
_cell.angle_alpha   90.00
_cell.angle_beta   90.00
_cell.angle_gamma   90.00
#
_symmetry.space_group_name_H-M   'P 1'
#
loop_
_entity.id
_entity.type
_entity.pdbx_description
1 polymer ?
#
loop_
_entity_poly.entity_id
_entity_poly.type
_entity_poly.pdbx_seq_one_letter_code
_entity_poly.pdbx_strand_id
1 'polypeptide(L)'
;MIFPKPTSYYEKGFKRSSALERATAPFRVRNTLTGLGLIAFCGTVYAYSIMAVRQDDFSDIKLPSHVTDHQTNAESSAPSASS
;
A
#
# COMPACT_ATOMS: atom_id res chain seq x y z
N MET A 1 -38.39 12.85 42.44
CA MET A 1 -38.88 11.71 41.63
C MET A 1 -38.01 11.61 40.39
N ILE A 2 -37.10 10.63 40.35
CA ILE A 2 -36.18 10.43 39.21
C ILE A 2 -36.80 9.35 38.32
N PHE A 3 -37.32 9.77 37.17
CA PHE A 3 -37.84 8.85 36.16
C PHE A 3 -36.69 8.35 35.27
N PRO A 4 -36.56 7.04 35.03
CA PRO A 4 -35.55 6.52 34.12
C PRO A 4 -35.78 7.10 32.72
N LYS A 5 -34.70 7.55 32.06
CA LYS A 5 -34.78 8.01 30.67
C LYS A 5 -35.28 6.85 29.79
N PRO A 6 -36.25 7.07 28.89
CA PRO A 6 -36.74 6.01 28.01
C PRO A 6 -35.61 5.57 27.09
N THR A 7 -35.19 4.32 27.21
CA THR A 7 -34.27 3.68 26.27
C THR A 7 -35.03 3.46 24.97
N SER A 8 -34.85 4.35 24.00
CA SER A 8 -35.41 4.17 22.66
C SER A 8 -34.89 2.86 22.05
N TYR A 9 -35.81 2.02 21.58
CA TYR A 9 -35.50 0.76 20.89
C TYR A 9 -34.71 0.99 19.58
N TYR A 10 -34.88 2.17 18.98
CA TYR A 10 -34.05 2.65 17.87
C TYR A 10 -32.87 3.46 18.45
N GLU A 11 -31.66 2.91 18.36
CA GLU A 11 -30.44 3.70 18.54
C GLU A 11 -30.36 4.77 17.45
N LYS A 12 -30.14 6.04 17.84
CA LYS A 12 -29.84 7.11 16.89
C LYS A 12 -28.41 6.95 16.38
N GLY A 13 -28.26 6.65 15.09
CA GLY A 13 -26.97 6.60 14.37
C GLY A 13 -26.70 5.24 13.73
N PHE A 14 -25.55 5.12 13.05
CA PHE A 14 -25.08 3.86 12.41
C PHE A 14 -24.54 2.83 13.42
N LYS A 15 -25.07 2.84 14.64
CA LYS A 15 -24.67 1.91 15.70
C LYS A 15 -25.44 0.61 15.54
N ARG A 16 -24.73 -0.51 15.71
CA ARG A 16 -25.35 -1.83 15.75
C ARG A 16 -25.99 -2.01 17.11
N SER A 17 -27.27 -2.43 17.14
CA SER A 17 -27.95 -2.69 18.40
C SER A 17 -27.21 -3.75 19.22
N SER A 18 -27.27 -3.64 20.54
CA SER A 18 -26.61 -4.57 21.47
C SER A 18 -27.03 -6.03 21.28
N ALA A 19 -28.26 -6.27 20.83
CA ALA A 19 -28.75 -7.60 20.46
C ALA A 19 -28.05 -8.15 19.20
N LEU A 20 -27.86 -7.31 18.18
CA LEU A 20 -27.23 -7.68 16.92
C LEU A 20 -25.72 -7.93 17.08
N GLU A 21 -25.05 -7.16 17.93
CA GLU A 21 -23.62 -7.35 18.20
C GLU A 21 -23.30 -8.71 18.81
N ARG A 22 -24.16 -9.20 19.73
CA ARG A 22 -23.98 -10.53 20.34
C ARG A 22 -24.27 -11.65 19.35
N ALA A 23 -25.31 -11.51 18.53
CA ALA A 23 -25.66 -12.49 17.52
C ALA A 23 -24.56 -12.66 16.45
N THR A 24 -23.82 -11.60 16.14
CA THR A 24 -22.75 -11.61 15.13
C THR A 24 -21.34 -11.78 15.72
N ALA A 25 -21.21 -11.76 17.06
CA ALA A 25 -19.95 -11.97 17.76
C ALA A 25 -19.13 -13.19 17.27
N PRO A 26 -19.73 -14.39 17.06
CA PRO A 26 -18.94 -15.56 16.64
C PRO A 26 -18.38 -15.44 15.21
N PHE A 27 -19.04 -14.68 14.33
CA PHE A 27 -18.63 -14.54 12.93
C PHE A 27 -17.62 -13.42 12.69
N ARG A 28 -17.51 -12.47 13.63
CA ARG A 28 -16.56 -11.35 13.49
C ARG A 28 -15.12 -11.84 13.37
N VAL A 29 -14.68 -12.73 14.25
CA VAL A 29 -13.29 -13.22 14.23
C VAL A 29 -13.01 -14.00 12.96
N ARG A 30 -13.88 -14.94 12.58
CA ARG A 30 -13.66 -15.80 11.41
C ARG A 30 -13.72 -15.02 10.10
N ASN A 31 -14.66 -14.08 9.96
CA ASN A 31 -14.78 -13.26 8.77
C ASN A 31 -13.63 -12.25 8.64
N THR A 32 -13.20 -11.66 9.75
CA THR A 32 -12.03 -10.75 9.75
C THR A 32 -10.77 -11.50 9.38
N LEU A 33 -10.55 -12.72 9.89
CA LEU A 33 -9.39 -13.52 9.55
C LEU A 33 -9.34 -13.88 8.06
N THR A 34 -10.47 -14.31 7.50
CA THR A 34 -10.58 -14.59 6.05
C THR A 34 -10.33 -13.33 5.22
N GLY A 35 -10.91 -12.19 5.62
CA GLY A 35 -10.69 -10.91 4.94
C GLY A 35 -9.22 -10.46 4.98
N LEU A 36 -8.56 -10.61 6.13
CA LEU A 36 -7.13 -10.34 6.29
C LEU A 36 -6.29 -11.25 5.39
N GLY A 37 -6.61 -12.54 5.32
CA GLY A 37 -5.94 -13.49 4.43
C GLY A 37 -6.04 -13.08 2.97
N LEU A 38 -7.23 -12.65 2.54
CA LEU A 38 -7.45 -12.20 1.16
C LEU A 38 -6.66 -10.92 0.84
N ILE A 39 -6.69 -9.92 1.74
CA ILE A 39 -5.94 -8.68 1.57
C ILE A 39 -4.44 -8.94 1.55
N ALA A 40 -3.93 -9.78 2.46
CA ALA A 40 -2.53 -10.15 2.51
C ALA A 40 -2.10 -10.88 1.23
N PHE A 41 -2.91 -11.83 0.76
CA PHE A 41 -2.64 -12.54 -0.49
C PHE A 41 -2.58 -11.59 -1.69
N CYS A 42 -3.60 -10.77 -1.89
CA CYS A 42 -3.62 -9.80 -2.99
C CYS A 42 -2.47 -8.79 -2.88
N GLY A 43 -2.20 -8.26 -1.69
CA GLY A 43 -1.10 -7.34 -1.44
C GLY A 43 0.26 -7.97 -1.76
N THR A 44 0.45 -9.24 -1.41
CA THR A 44 1.67 -9.99 -1.72
C THR A 44 1.87 -10.15 -3.22
N VAL A 45 0.83 -10.56 -3.95
CA VAL A 45 0.88 -10.70 -5.42
C VAL A 45 1.19 -9.36 -6.08
N TYR A 46 0.55 -8.27 -5.63
CA TYR A 46 0.79 -6.92 -6.14
C TYR A 46 2.22 -6.45 -5.89
N ALA A 47 2.71 -6.56 -4.65
CA ALA A 47 4.08 -6.19 -4.31
C ALA A 47 5.11 -7.03 -5.07
N TYR A 48 4.87 -8.33 -5.18
CA TYR A 48 5.71 -9.23 -5.98
C TYR A 48 5.73 -8.81 -7.45
N SER A 49 4.58 -8.46 -8.03
CA SER A 49 4.52 -8.00 -9.41
C SER A 49 5.41 -6.78 -9.66
N ILE A 50 5.50 -5.84 -8.71
CA ILE A 50 6.36 -4.66 -8.84
C ILE A 50 7.84 -5.06 -8.69
N MET A 51 8.18 -5.91 -7.72
CA MET A 51 9.55 -6.38 -7.52
C MET A 51 10.05 -7.30 -8.65
N ALA A 52 9.15 -8.07 -9.26
CA ALA A 52 9.46 -8.94 -10.38
C ALA A 52 9.76 -8.14 -11.65
N VAL A 53 9.15 -6.96 -11.82
CA VAL A 53 9.51 -5.99 -12.86
C VAL A 53 10.69 -5.12 -12.40
N ARG A 54 11.69 -5.73 -11.74
CA ARG A 54 13.01 -5.09 -11.64
C ARG A 54 13.57 -5.02 -13.05
N GLN A 55 13.96 -3.82 -13.46
CA GLN A 55 14.57 -3.58 -14.76
C GLN A 55 15.82 -4.46 -14.87
N ASP A 56 15.96 -5.10 -16.03
CA ASP A 56 17.02 -6.05 -16.33
C ASP A 56 18.41 -5.43 -16.12
N ASP A 57 19.41 -6.26 -15.79
CA ASP A 57 20.77 -5.75 -15.58
C ASP A 57 21.42 -5.41 -16.93
N PHE A 58 21.37 -4.12 -17.29
CA PHE A 58 21.91 -3.63 -18.56
C PHE A 58 23.43 -3.42 -18.53
N SER A 59 24.14 -3.95 -17.53
CA SER A 59 25.60 -3.80 -17.42
C SER A 59 26.40 -4.40 -18.57
N ASP A 60 25.85 -5.38 -19.28
CA ASP A 60 26.52 -6.05 -20.41
C ASP A 60 26.24 -5.39 -21.78
N ILE A 61 25.34 -4.39 -21.83
CA ILE A 61 25.04 -3.71 -23.08
C ILE A 61 26.06 -2.60 -23.33
N LYS A 62 26.92 -2.80 -24.33
CA LYS A 62 27.80 -1.75 -24.87
C LYS A 62 26.95 -0.64 -25.49
N LEU A 63 26.98 0.55 -24.89
CA LEU A 63 26.28 1.71 -25.42
C LEU A 63 26.87 2.10 -26.79
N PRO A 64 26.02 2.52 -27.74
CA PRO A 64 26.47 2.93 -29.06
C PRO A 64 27.24 4.27 -28.99
N SER A 65 28.24 4.42 -29.86
CA SER A 65 29.21 5.52 -29.88
C SER A 65 28.58 6.92 -29.89
N HIS A 66 27.48 7.10 -30.61
CA HIS A 66 26.76 8.38 -30.71
C HIS A 66 26.21 8.91 -29.37
N VAL A 67 26.05 8.06 -28.34
CA VAL A 67 25.63 8.47 -26.99
C VAL A 67 26.84 8.90 -26.14
N THR A 68 28.02 8.36 -26.44
CA THR A 68 29.26 8.59 -25.69
C THR A 68 29.87 9.97 -25.99
N ASP A 69 29.67 10.47 -27.21
CA ASP A 69 30.19 11.78 -27.65
C ASP A 69 29.56 12.95 -26.87
N HIS A 70 28.31 12.80 -26.44
CA HIS A 70 27.62 13.82 -25.63
C HIS A 70 28.10 13.88 -24.18
N GLN A 71 28.60 12.78 -23.60
CA GLN A 71 29.16 12.77 -22.25
C GLN A 71 30.59 13.29 -22.18
N THR A 72 31.43 12.92 -23.16
CA THR A 72 32.82 13.41 -23.25
C THR A 72 32.87 14.93 -23.34
N ASN A 73 31.91 15.55 -24.04
CA ASN A 73 31.82 17.01 -24.15
C ASN A 73 31.22 17.70 -22.91
N ALA A 74 30.37 17.02 -22.14
CA ALA A 74 29.78 17.55 -20.91
C ALA A 74 30.77 17.54 -19.73
N GLU A 75 31.60 16.50 -19.61
CA GLU A 75 32.69 16.44 -18.61
C GLU A 75 33.78 17.50 -18.89
N SER A 76 34.04 17.81 -20.16
CA SER A 76 35.02 18.82 -20.59
C SER A 76 34.60 20.27 -20.34
N SER A 77 33.38 20.53 -19.86
CA SER A 77 32.84 21.89 -19.64
C SER A 77 32.60 22.25 -18.17
N ALA A 78 32.96 21.39 -17.22
CA ALA A 78 33.07 21.79 -15.81
C ALA A 78 34.34 22.64 -15.61
N PRO A 79 34.23 23.88 -15.08
CA PRO A 79 35.40 24.72 -14.87
C PRO A 79 36.27 24.09 -13.79
N SER A 80 37.51 23.81 -14.16
CA SER A 80 38.61 23.51 -13.25
C SER A 80 38.72 24.66 -12.23
N ALA A 81 38.17 24.45 -11.03
CA ALA A 81 38.51 25.26 -9.88
C ALA A 81 39.99 25.05 -9.58
N SER A 82 40.74 26.11 -9.82
CA SER A 82 42.17 26.25 -9.72
C SER A 82 42.67 26.35 -8.27
N SER A 83 43.93 25.90 -8.09
CA SER A 83 44.90 26.18 -7.00
C SER A 83 44.95 25.19 -5.84
#